data_AF-A0AAU5DK52-F1
#
_entry.id   AF-A0AAU5DK52-F1
#
_cell.length_a   1.000
_cell.length_b   1.000
_cell.length_c   1.000
_cell.angle_alpha   90.00
_cell.angle_beta   90.00
_cell.angle_gamma   90.00
#
_symmetry.space_group_name_H-M   'P 1'
#
loop_
_entity.id
_entity.type
_entity.pdbx_description
1 polymer ?
#
loop_
_entity_poly.entity_id
_entity_poly.type
_entity_poly.pdbx_seq_one_letter_code
_entity_poly.pdbx_strand_id
1 'polypeptide(L)'
;MDAGRTGRTLRITYQGPPMLAGVLAQILREDGQCEVDFEPPQETRDALGAAGLAVATVQFLVQTSGMDDRIKEAINKFLQKFSRAQPQVQIDGEPTASDELATSSIADELAKLASLHADGHLTDQEFSEAKARVLQRGY
;
A
#
# COMPACT_ATOMS: atom_id res chain seq x y z
N MET A 1 -1.18 -21.03 -19.33
CA MET A 1 0.05 -20.22 -19.17
C MET A 1 -0.44 -18.84 -18.75
N ASP A 2 -0.72 -18.66 -17.46
CA ASP A 2 -1.12 -17.38 -16.91
C ASP A 2 0.15 -16.60 -16.61
N ALA A 3 0.47 -15.63 -17.47
CA ALA A 3 1.55 -14.70 -17.27
C ALA A 3 1.25 -13.90 -16.01
N GLY A 4 2.09 -14.09 -14.98
CA GLY A 4 1.99 -13.42 -13.70
C GLY A 4 1.83 -11.91 -13.89
N ARG A 5 0.76 -11.37 -13.32
CA ARG A 5 0.61 -9.94 -13.10
C ARG A 5 1.58 -9.57 -11.97
N THR A 6 2.89 -9.52 -12.26
CA THR A 6 3.94 -9.08 -11.32
C THR A 6 3.90 -7.56 -11.20
N GLY A 7 2.78 -7.03 -10.71
CA GLY A 7 2.66 -5.64 -10.29
C GLY A 7 2.69 -5.59 -8.77
N ARG A 8 3.39 -4.59 -8.21
CA ARG A 8 3.34 -4.32 -6.77
C ARG A 8 2.15 -3.42 -6.48
N THR A 9 1.30 -3.82 -5.55
CA THR A 9 0.22 -2.96 -5.08
C THR A 9 0.79 -2.02 -4.02
N LEU A 10 0.54 -0.74 -4.20
CA LEU A 10 0.90 0.31 -3.26
C LEU A 10 -0.36 0.91 -2.67
N ARG A 11 -0.31 1.21 -1.38
CA ARG A 11 -1.44 1.72 -0.62
C ARG A 11 -1.02 3.00 0.09
N ILE A 12 -1.80 4.06 -0.08
CA ILE A 12 -1.67 5.30 0.67
C ILE A 12 -2.98 5.61 1.38
N THR A 13 -2.87 6.27 2.52
CA THR A 13 -3.99 6.74 3.32
C THR A 13 -4.03 8.26 3.23
N TYR A 14 -5.07 8.78 2.59
CA TYR A 14 -5.37 10.20 2.53
C TYR A 14 -6.21 10.60 3.74
N GLN A 15 -5.83 11.67 4.41
CA GLN A 15 -6.59 12.29 5.49
C GLN A 15 -6.79 13.78 5.18
N GLY A 16 -8.05 14.21 5.05
CA GLY A 16 -8.37 15.59 4.72
C GLY A 16 -9.81 15.77 4.24
N PRO A 17 -10.13 16.88 3.56
CA PRO A 17 -11.46 17.08 2.99
C PRO A 17 -11.82 16.00 1.96
N PRO A 18 -13.04 15.44 2.00
CA PRO A 18 -13.46 14.38 1.09
C PRO A 18 -13.42 14.79 -0.38
N MET A 19 -13.66 16.07 -0.69
CA MET A 19 -13.58 16.59 -2.06
C MET A 19 -12.17 16.48 -2.67
N LEU A 20 -11.13 16.52 -1.84
CA LEU A 20 -9.74 16.46 -2.31
C LEU A 20 -9.24 15.03 -2.47
N ALA A 21 -9.83 14.05 -1.76
CA ALA A 21 -9.51 12.63 -1.93
C ALA A 21 -9.76 12.15 -3.37
N GLY A 22 -10.89 12.54 -3.97
CA GLY A 22 -11.19 12.21 -5.37
C GLY A 22 -10.22 12.89 -6.35
N VAL A 23 -9.79 14.12 -6.06
CA VAL A 23 -8.80 14.84 -6.87
C VAL A 23 -7.44 14.14 -6.82
N LEU A 24 -7.02 13.65 -5.66
CA LEU A 24 -5.78 12.87 -5.51
C LEU A 24 -5.83 11.59 -6.36
N ALA A 25 -6.91 10.82 -6.27
CA ALA A 25 -7.07 9.59 -7.05
C ALA A 25 -7.06 9.87 -8.56
N GLN A 26 -7.68 10.97 -8.99
CA GLN A 26 -7.67 11.40 -10.38
C GLN A 26 -6.25 11.77 -10.85
N ILE A 27 -5.51 12.57 -10.08
CA ILE A 27 -4.12 12.94 -10.41
C ILE A 27 -3.23 11.70 -10.50
N LEU A 28 -3.38 10.74 -9.59
CA LEU A 28 -2.62 9.49 -9.62
C LEU A 28 -2.93 8.66 -10.87
N ARG A 29 -4.19 8.62 -11.30
CA ARG A 29 -4.60 7.92 -12.51
C ARG A 29 -4.04 8.59 -13.78
N GLU A 30 -4.04 9.92 -13.83
CA GLU A 30 -3.59 10.69 -15.00
C GLU A 30 -2.06 10.83 -15.06
N ASP A 31 -1.43 11.38 -14.02
CA ASP A 31 0.03 11.65 -13.95
C ASP A 31 0.83 10.38 -13.59
N GLY A 32 0.31 9.57 -12.65
CA GLY A 32 0.94 8.32 -12.21
C GLY A 32 0.82 7.18 -13.21
N GLN A 33 -0.11 7.29 -14.18
CA GLN A 33 -0.43 6.27 -15.19
C GLN A 33 -0.62 4.87 -14.60
N CYS A 34 -1.17 4.79 -13.39
CA CYS A 34 -1.42 3.55 -12.68
C CYS A 34 -2.92 3.27 -12.57
N GLU A 35 -3.26 1.98 -12.42
CA GLU A 35 -4.62 1.60 -12.07
C GLU A 35 -4.83 1.94 -10.60
N VAL A 36 -5.74 2.88 -10.34
CA VAL A 36 -6.06 3.36 -8.99
C VAL A 36 -7.40 2.78 -8.58
N ASP A 37 -7.37 1.93 -7.56
CA ASP A 37 -8.51 1.50 -6.78
C ASP A 37 -8.71 2.48 -5.62
N PHE A 38 -9.78 3.25 -5.72
CA PHE A 38 -10.07 4.33 -4.78
C PHE A 38 -11.23 3.92 -3.88
N GLU A 39 -10.97 3.82 -2.59
CA GLU A 39 -12.01 3.63 -1.60
C GLU A 39 -12.55 5.01 -1.18
N PRO A 40 -13.87 5.25 -1.31
CA PRO A 40 -14.44 6.55 -1.00
C PRO A 40 -14.20 6.92 0.47
N PRO A 41 -13.92 8.21 0.74
CA PRO A 41 -13.61 8.66 2.08
C PRO A 41 -14.74 8.33 3.05
N GLN A 42 -14.40 7.64 4.14
CA GLN A 42 -15.33 7.48 5.25
C GLN A 42 -15.32 8.76 6.09
N GLU A 43 -16.49 9.38 6.26
CA GLU A 43 -16.64 10.52 7.16
C GLU A 43 -16.47 10.05 8.60
N THR A 44 -15.29 10.29 9.15
CA THR A 44 -15.09 10.22 10.60
C THR A 44 -15.85 11.38 11.23
N ARG A 45 -17.08 11.14 11.66
CA ARG A 45 -17.81 12.08 12.52
C ARG A 45 -17.09 12.16 13.86
N ASP A 46 -16.21 13.14 13.98
CA ASP A 46 -15.63 13.50 15.26
C ASP A 46 -16.76 13.92 16.23
N ALA A 47 -16.69 13.47 17.48
CA ALA A 47 -17.77 13.59 18.46
C ALA A 47 -18.19 15.04 18.78
N LEU A 48 -17.43 16.04 18.29
CA LEU A 48 -17.65 17.47 18.47
C LEU A 48 -18.31 18.20 17.28
N GLY A 49 -18.65 17.52 16.18
CA GLY A 49 -19.41 18.14 15.09
C GLY A 49 -18.68 19.23 14.30
N ALA A 50 -17.35 19.34 14.44
CA ALA A 50 -16.51 20.08 13.50
C ALA A 50 -16.40 19.30 12.19
N ALA A 51 -16.30 20.00 11.05
CA ALA A 51 -16.23 19.40 9.71
C ALA A 51 -15.22 18.22 9.69
N GLY A 52 -15.76 17.00 9.70
CA GLY A 52 -15.01 15.79 9.96
C GLY A 52 -13.95 15.59 8.90
N LEU A 53 -12.70 15.45 9.31
CA LEU A 53 -11.66 14.97 8.43
C LEU A 53 -12.06 13.61 7.90
N ALA A 54 -12.05 13.47 6.59
CA ALA A 54 -12.40 12.22 5.94
C ALA A 54 -11.10 11.45 5.66
N VAL A 55 -11.15 10.15 5.90
CA VAL A 55 -10.04 9.24 5.63
C VAL A 55 -10.41 8.44 4.39
N ALA A 56 -9.57 8.50 3.34
CA ALA A 56 -9.71 7.71 2.13
C ALA A 56 -8.48 6.83 1.95
N THR A 57 -8.69 5.57 1.62
CA THR A 57 -7.62 4.69 1.20
C THR A 57 -7.51 4.73 -0.31
N VAL A 58 -6.31 4.95 -0.82
CA VAL A 58 -6.03 4.89 -2.26
C VAL A 58 -5.03 3.78 -2.51
N GLN A 59 -5.45 2.76 -3.24
CA GLN A 59 -4.63 1.64 -3.65
C GLN A 59 -4.31 1.76 -5.13
N PHE A 60 -3.11 1.41 -5.55
CA PHE A 60 -2.75 1.45 -6.97
C PHE A 60 -1.75 0.37 -7.34
N LEU A 61 -1.94 -0.17 -8.54
CA LEU A 61 -1.08 -1.22 -9.10
C LEU A 61 0.09 -0.60 -9.86
N VAL A 62 1.30 -0.87 -9.38
CA VAL A 62 2.55 -0.48 -10.04
C VAL A 62 3.13 -1.65 -10.80
N GLN A 63 3.16 -1.54 -12.12
CA GLN A 63 3.67 -2.59 -13.01
C GLN A 63 5.15 -2.42 -13.36
N THR A 64 5.72 -1.23 -13.14
CA THR A 64 7.13 -0.92 -13.49
C THR A 64 7.77 -0.07 -12.40
N SER A 65 9.05 -0.32 -12.09
CA SER A 65 9.79 0.43 -11.04
C SER A 65 9.94 1.93 -11.30
N GLY A 66 9.63 2.43 -12.50
CA GLY A 66 9.65 3.86 -12.83
C GLY A 66 8.34 4.60 -12.54
N MET A 67 7.26 3.87 -12.22
CA MET A 67 5.98 4.48 -11.83
C MET A 67 6.05 5.10 -10.43
N ASP A 68 6.95 4.63 -9.58
CA ASP A 68 7.06 5.07 -8.19
C ASP A 68 7.50 6.52 -8.06
N ASP A 69 8.48 6.94 -8.86
CA ASP A 69 8.89 8.34 -8.95
C ASP A 69 7.75 9.21 -9.45
N ARG A 70 6.95 8.72 -10.40
CA ARG A 70 5.79 9.46 -10.94
C ARG A 70 4.67 9.59 -9.92
N ILE A 71 4.38 8.53 -9.18
CA ILE A 71 3.40 8.52 -8.09
C ILE A 71 3.85 9.48 -6.99
N LYS A 72 5.12 9.42 -6.58
CA LYS A 72 5.69 10.37 -5.61
C LYS A 72 5.61 11.81 -6.11
N GLU A 73 5.93 12.05 -7.38
CA GLU A 73 5.83 13.38 -7.98
C GLU A 73 4.38 13.87 -8.02
N ALA A 74 3.43 13.01 -8.39
CA ALA A 74 2.00 13.30 -8.42
C ALA A 74 1.45 13.65 -7.03
N ILE A 75 1.81 12.87 -6.01
CA ILE A 75 1.48 13.12 -4.60
C ILE A 75 2.08 14.45 -4.15
N ASN A 76 3.35 14.71 -4.47
CA ASN A 76 4.02 15.95 -4.08
C ASN A 76 3.41 17.18 -4.78
N LYS A 77 3.05 17.09 -6.07
CA LYS A 77 2.31 18.14 -6.79
C LYS A 77 0.96 18.43 -6.13
N PHE A 78 0.23 17.38 -5.74
CA PHE A 78 -1.02 17.51 -5.01
C PHE A 78 -0.80 18.22 -3.67
N LEU A 79 0.14 17.76 -2.85
CA LEU A 79 0.47 18.38 -1.56
C LEU A 79 0.90 19.85 -1.75
N GLN A 80 1.77 20.17 -2.71
CA GLN A 80 2.14 21.57 -2.94
C GLN A 80 0.96 22.47 -3.33
N LYS A 81 0.02 21.94 -4.13
CA LYS A 81 -1.17 22.67 -4.57
C LYS A 81 -2.16 22.90 -3.44
N PHE A 82 -2.32 21.93 -2.53
CA PHE A 82 -3.37 21.95 -1.52
C PHE A 82 -2.88 22.23 -0.09
N SER A 83 -1.65 21.85 0.30
CA SER A 83 -1.09 22.14 1.64
C SER A 83 -1.00 23.63 1.95
N ARG A 84 -0.89 24.50 0.94
CA ARG A 84 -0.95 25.96 1.14
C ARG A 84 -2.33 26.45 1.59
N ALA A 85 -3.40 25.80 1.13
CA ALA A 85 -4.78 26.18 1.43
C ALA A 85 -5.39 25.34 2.56
N GLN A 86 -4.83 24.15 2.81
CA GLN A 86 -5.40 23.11 3.66
C GLN A 86 -4.27 22.45 4.47
N PRO A 87 -3.85 23.04 5.61
CA PRO A 87 -2.80 22.47 6.47
C PRO A 87 -3.19 21.13 7.10
N GLN A 88 -4.49 20.79 7.05
CA GLN A 88 -5.06 19.55 7.55
C GLN A 88 -4.96 18.37 6.57
N VAL A 89 -4.45 18.58 5.36
CA VAL A 89 -4.23 17.51 4.39
C VAL A 89 -2.95 16.76 4.74
N GLN A 90 -3.10 15.49 5.09
CA GLN A 90 -2.01 14.56 5.33
C GLN A 90 -2.18 13.34 4.42
N ILE A 91 -1.07 12.86 3.89
CA ILE A 91 -1.01 11.59 3.17
C ILE A 91 -0.04 10.73 3.96
N ASP A 92 -0.57 9.74 4.64
CA ASP A 92 0.20 8.76 5.40
C ASP A 92 0.34 7.48 4.56
N GLY A 93 1.55 6.97 4.47
CA GLY A 93 1.91 5.90 3.55
C GLY A 93 3.08 6.31 2.68
N GLU A 94 4.27 5.86 3.05
CA GLU A 94 5.26 5.56 2.03
C GLU A 94 4.67 4.50 1.08
N PRO A 95 5.12 4.39 -0.18
CA PRO A 95 4.85 3.25 -1.05
C PRO A 95 5.53 2.00 -0.49
N THR A 96 5.22 1.66 0.75
CA THR A 96 5.43 0.34 1.31
C THR A 96 4.35 -0.51 0.68
N ALA A 97 4.76 -1.63 0.11
CA ALA A 97 3.87 -2.72 -0.22
C ALA A 97 3.16 -3.15 1.06
N SER A 98 2.03 -2.49 1.35
CA SER A 98 1.19 -2.79 2.50
C SER A 98 -0.20 -3.10 1.98
N ASP A 99 -0.24 -4.14 1.15
CA ASP A 99 -1.28 -5.15 1.17
C ASP A 99 -0.66 -6.52 0.81
N GLU A 100 0.32 -6.95 1.62
CA GLU A 100 0.69 -8.37 1.78
C GLU A 100 0.35 -8.86 3.21
N LEU A 101 -0.73 -8.33 3.79
CA LEU A 101 -1.35 -8.86 4.98
C LEU A 101 -2.82 -9.18 4.72
N ALA A 102 -3.07 -10.05 3.74
CA ALA A 102 -4.30 -10.83 3.74
C ALA A 102 -4.22 -12.18 3.01
N THR A 103 -3.14 -12.57 2.32
CA THR A 103 -2.94 -13.98 1.91
C THR A 103 -1.46 -14.34 1.71
N SER A 104 -0.59 -14.17 2.71
CA SER A 104 0.62 -15.02 2.73
C SER A 104 0.14 -16.45 2.95
N SER A 105 -0.11 -17.17 1.86
CA SER A 105 -0.37 -18.59 1.93
C SER A 105 0.85 -19.24 2.55
N ILE A 106 0.65 -20.26 3.38
CA ILE A 106 1.71 -21.06 4.03
C ILE A 106 2.82 -21.44 3.02
N ALA A 107 2.45 -21.67 1.75
CA ALA A 107 3.38 -21.93 0.66
C ALA A 107 4.40 -20.80 0.38
N ASP A 108 3.99 -19.54 0.50
CA ASP A 108 4.84 -18.36 0.27
C ASP A 108 5.83 -18.14 1.42
N GLU A 109 5.35 -18.27 2.68
CA GLU A 109 6.23 -18.25 3.85
C GLU A 109 7.27 -19.40 3.80
N LEU A 110 6.87 -20.59 3.36
CA LEU A 110 7.79 -21.71 3.15
C LEU A 110 8.81 -21.45 2.03
N ALA A 111 8.39 -20.80 0.94
CA ALA A 111 9.29 -20.43 -0.16
C ALA A 111 10.33 -19.39 0.27
N LYS A 112 9.92 -18.44 1.12
CA LYS A 112 10.82 -17.43 1.70
C LYS A 112 11.83 -18.05 2.66
N LEU A 113 11.39 -18.95 3.54
CA LEU A 113 12.29 -19.70 4.41
C LEU A 113 13.29 -20.56 3.61
N ALA A 114 12.82 -21.19 2.53
CA ALA A 114 13.69 -22.02 1.68
C ALA A 114 14.75 -21.18 0.97
N SER A 115 14.39 -19.97 0.53
CA SER A 115 15.32 -19.01 -0.09
C SER A 115 16.38 -18.54 0.91
N LEU A 116 15.99 -18.23 2.15
CA LEU A 116 16.92 -17.82 3.22
C LEU A 116 17.87 -18.95 3.64
N HIS A 117 17.40 -20.20 3.63
CA HIS A 117 18.26 -21.36 3.89
C HIS A 117 19.25 -21.61 2.74
N ALA A 118 18.79 -21.49 1.48
CA ALA A 118 19.63 -21.65 0.30
C ALA A 118 20.73 -20.59 0.21
N ASP A 119 20.46 -19.37 0.70
CA ASP A 119 21.44 -18.28 0.76
C ASP A 119 22.38 -18.38 1.98
N GLY A 120 22.17 -19.37 2.85
CA GLY A 120 23.00 -19.62 4.04
C GLY A 120 22.71 -18.68 5.22
N HIS A 121 21.63 -17.90 5.15
CA HIS A 121 21.19 -17.03 6.25
C HIS A 121 20.52 -17.79 7.39
N LEU A 122 20.04 -19.01 7.13
CA LEU A 122 19.50 -19.91 8.13
C LEU A 122 20.32 -21.20 8.15
N THR A 123 20.55 -21.73 9.35
CA THR A 123 21.05 -23.10 9.49
C THR A 123 19.93 -24.11 9.21
N ASP A 124 20.30 -25.36 8.91
CA ASP A 124 19.32 -26.43 8.64
C ASP A 124 18.36 -26.65 9.83
N GLN A 125 18.89 -26.48 11.05
CA GLN A 125 18.10 -26.52 12.27
C GLN A 125 17.08 -25.37 12.36
N GLU A 126 17.52 -24.13 12.13
CA GLU A 126 16.62 -22.96 12.18
C GLU A 126 15.58 -22.97 11.06
N PHE A 127 15.94 -23.46 9.88
CA PHE A 127 15.01 -23.65 8.78
C PHE A 127 13.93 -24.67 9.14
N SER A 128 14.31 -25.79 9.76
CA SER A 128 13.39 -26.85 10.17
C SER A 128 12.42 -26.38 11.27
N GLU A 129 12.92 -25.64 12.27
CA GLU A 129 12.10 -25.04 13.33
C GLU A 129 11.13 -23.97 12.79
N ALA A 130 11.60 -23.10 11.90
CA ALA A 130 10.78 -22.07 11.28
C ALA A 130 9.69 -22.68 10.37
N LYS A 131 10.05 -23.69 9.57
CA LYS A 131 9.10 -24.45 8.74
C LYS A 131 8.02 -25.12 9.57
N ALA A 132 8.39 -25.73 10.70
CA ALA A 132 7.43 -26.36 11.61
C ALA A 132 6.45 -25.34 12.21
N ARG A 133 6.93 -24.16 12.61
CA ARG A 133 6.07 -23.07 13.11
C ARG A 133 5.07 -22.59 12.07
N VAL A 134 5.52 -22.39 10.83
CA VAL A 134 4.67 -21.96 9.72
C VAL A 134 3.60 -23.01 9.42
N LEU A 135 3.92 -24.30 9.46
CA LEU A 135 2.96 -25.39 9.26
C LEU A 135 1.95 -25.53 10.43
N GLN A 136 2.37 -25.28 11.68
CA GLN A 136 1.47 -25.33 12.84
C GLN A 136 0.45 -24.19 12.87
N ARG A 137 0.79 -23.03 12.30
CA ARG A 137 -0.09 -21.86 12.24
C ARG A 137 -1.25 -22.04 11.24
N GLY A 138 -1.16 -23.04 10.38
CA GLY A 138 -2.13 -23.36 9.33
C GLY A 138 -3.21 -24.39 9.69
N TYR A 139 -3.20 -24.91 10.92
CA TYR A 139 -4.15 -25.90 11.43
C TYR A 139 -5.11 -25.30 12.47
#